data_AF-A0A970SN14-F1
#
_entry.id   AF-A0A970SN14-F1
#
_cell.length_a   1.000
_cell.length_b   1.000
_cell.length_c   1.000
_cell.angle_alpha   90.00
_cell.angle_beta   90.00
_cell.angle_gamma   90.00
#
_symmetry.space_group_name_H-M   'P 1'
#
loop_
_entity.id
_entity.type
_entity.pdbx_description
1 polymer ?
#
loop_
_entity_poly.entity_id
_entity_poly.type
_entity_poly.pdbx_seq_one_letter_code
_entity_poly.pdbx_strand_id
1 'polypeptide(L)'
;MAKTTGFLTRGIAWEDRTAMLSFNRLWAIVYITILALLAPAAGFAAKNAKPTKNAKPAAPQSTVYKVRLNSSFGDAGTRKLTLQGNKFLWEVATAGMDLKLIKNDDGLFMIGRTPYIGKYPPGSKNESPMALFPGPIGNVKEFLKANSAKSLGKATLNKKSCDVYEYKEKVSGWKCKLWLDPKTSEPVQLELSGPNKADNATATYLSYKLNEKIPATTFDLPKDKKIRPMPEPKAGKATDKKAPKKEEKPK
;
A
#
# COMPACT_ATOMS: atom_id res chain seq x y z
N MET A 1 -29.47 60.33 22.41
CA MET A 1 -30.12 59.00 22.31
C MET A 1 -29.33 58.24 21.24
N ALA A 2 -28.73 57.05 21.39
CA ALA A 2 -28.77 55.99 22.39
C ALA A 2 -27.34 55.41 22.59
N LYS A 3 -27.24 54.48 23.55
CA LYS A 3 -26.08 54.11 24.36
C LYS A 3 -25.04 53.18 23.71
N THR A 4 -23.81 53.33 24.20
CA THR A 4 -22.66 52.43 24.20
C THR A 4 -22.92 51.09 24.91
N THR A 5 -22.37 49.99 24.38
CA THR A 5 -21.79 48.81 25.07
C THR A 5 -21.27 47.87 23.97
N GLY A 6 -20.02 47.40 23.88
CA GLY A 6 -19.01 47.13 24.89
C GLY A 6 -19.13 45.68 25.36
N PHE A 7 -18.55 44.71 24.63
CA PHE A 7 -18.34 43.35 25.15
C PHE A 7 -16.96 42.81 24.75
N LEU A 8 -16.07 42.87 25.75
CA LEU A 8 -14.83 42.12 25.88
C LEU A 8 -15.16 40.73 26.43
N THR A 9 -14.59 39.68 25.84
CA THR A 9 -14.31 38.39 26.49
C THR A 9 -12.92 37.96 26.00
N ARG A 10 -11.86 38.11 26.81
CA ARG A 10 -11.31 37.09 27.74
C ARG A 10 -11.31 35.71 27.06
N GLY A 11 -10.19 35.14 26.63
CA GLY A 11 -8.93 34.97 27.33
C GLY A 11 -8.83 33.50 27.79
N ILE A 12 -8.12 32.67 27.05
CA ILE A 12 -7.58 31.40 27.58
C ILE A 12 -6.11 31.37 27.15
N ALA A 13 -5.27 31.78 28.10
CA ALA A 13 -3.85 31.49 28.09
C ALA A 13 -3.66 29.98 28.28
N TRP A 14 -2.84 29.36 27.44
CA TRP A 14 -2.26 28.06 27.71
C TRP A 14 -0.89 28.32 28.32
N GLU A 15 -0.85 28.32 29.66
CA GLU A 15 0.39 28.38 30.42
C GLU A 15 1.12 27.04 30.40
N ASP A 16 2.45 27.20 30.32
CA ASP A 16 3.51 26.29 30.68
C ASP A 16 3.16 25.20 31.71
N ARG A 17 3.57 23.97 31.39
CA ARG A 17 4.21 23.09 32.38
C ARG A 17 5.45 22.45 31.80
N THR A 18 6.56 23.07 32.13
CA THR A 18 7.88 22.46 32.24
C THR A 18 7.92 21.46 33.41
N ALA A 19 8.87 20.53 33.32
CA ALA A 19 9.43 19.67 34.37
C ALA A 19 8.65 18.40 34.79
N MET A 20 9.20 17.24 34.43
CA MET A 20 9.94 16.43 35.41
C MET A 20 10.80 15.37 34.72
N LEU A 21 12.10 15.56 34.84
CA LEU A 21 13.09 14.49 34.90
C LEU A 21 12.74 13.58 36.09
N SER A 22 12.92 12.27 35.88
CA SER A 22 13.80 11.41 36.70
C SER A 22 13.21 10.07 37.16
N PHE A 23 14.10 9.07 37.14
CA PHE A 23 14.15 7.83 37.94
C PHE A 23 13.06 6.75 37.81
N ASN A 24 13.43 5.68 37.09
CA ASN A 24 13.52 4.30 37.62
C ASN A 24 14.23 3.44 36.56
N ARG A 25 15.55 3.23 36.61
CA ARG A 25 16.28 2.21 37.40
C ARG A 25 15.61 0.83 37.46
N LEU A 26 16.29 -0.10 36.76
CA LEU A 26 16.59 -1.49 37.14
C LEU A 26 15.49 -2.33 37.80
N TRP A 27 14.97 -3.28 37.03
CA TRP A 27 14.83 -4.69 37.42
C TRP A 27 15.45 -5.51 36.27
N ALA A 28 16.68 -6.02 36.43
CA ALA A 28 16.99 -7.43 36.74
C ALA A 28 16.44 -8.38 35.65
N ILE A 29 17.23 -8.82 34.66
CA ILE A 29 18.27 -9.87 34.69
C ILE A 29 17.79 -11.18 35.37
N VAL A 30 18.04 -12.27 34.65
CA VAL A 30 17.96 -13.70 35.03
C VAL A 30 16.57 -14.32 34.85
N TYR A 31 16.38 -15.12 33.79
CA TYR A 31 16.05 -16.54 33.92
C TYR A 31 16.10 -17.25 32.53
N ILE A 32 17.03 -18.22 32.45
CA ILE A 32 17.03 -19.43 31.61
C ILE A 32 17.45 -19.27 30.13
N THR A 33 18.78 -19.18 29.97
CA THR A 33 19.51 -20.10 29.08
C THR A 33 19.41 -21.51 29.65
N ILE A 34 19.25 -22.53 28.78
CA ILE A 34 19.43 -24.00 28.95
C ILE A 34 18.21 -24.72 28.32
N LEU A 35 18.39 -25.29 27.12
CA LEU A 35 18.54 -26.75 26.93
C LEU A 35 18.53 -27.05 25.43
N ALA A 36 19.72 -27.08 24.82
CA ALA A 36 19.96 -27.82 23.61
C ALA A 36 20.03 -29.31 23.98
N LEU A 37 19.09 -30.12 23.48
CA LEU A 37 19.17 -31.57 23.56
C LEU A 37 18.44 -32.19 22.36
N LEU A 38 19.26 -32.65 21.41
CA LEU A 38 19.14 -33.88 20.63
C LEU A 38 17.73 -34.30 20.19
N ALA A 39 17.45 -34.09 18.90
CA ALA A 39 16.52 -34.93 18.15
C ALA A 39 17.25 -35.56 16.95
N PRO A 40 16.99 -36.85 16.66
CA PRO A 40 17.81 -37.69 15.80
C PRO A 40 17.67 -37.36 14.31
N ALA A 41 18.78 -37.59 13.60
CA ALA A 41 18.85 -37.64 12.14
C ALA A 41 17.95 -38.76 11.60
N ALA A 42 16.68 -38.45 11.33
CA ALA A 42 15.80 -39.30 10.55
C ALA A 42 16.13 -39.11 9.06
N GLY A 43 17.02 -39.96 8.55
CA GLY A 43 17.26 -40.12 7.12
C GLY A 43 15.99 -40.64 6.43
N PHE A 44 15.18 -39.72 5.91
CA PHE A 44 14.12 -40.07 4.98
C PHE A 44 14.71 -40.16 3.56
N ALA A 45 14.95 -41.39 3.13
CA ALA A 45 15.18 -41.76 1.75
C ALA A 45 13.95 -41.32 0.91
N ALA A 46 14.08 -40.18 0.22
CA ALA A 46 13.14 -39.74 -0.79
C ALA A 46 13.21 -40.69 -1.99
N LYS A 47 12.34 -41.71 -1.99
CA LYS A 47 12.09 -42.56 -3.16
C LYS A 47 11.58 -41.68 -4.30
N ASN A 48 12.28 -41.78 -5.42
CA ASN A 48 11.97 -41.24 -6.75
C ASN A 48 10.46 -41.19 -7.05
N ALA A 49 9.83 -40.05 -6.80
CA ALA A 49 8.49 -39.78 -7.29
C ALA A 49 8.57 -39.47 -8.79
N LYS A 50 7.97 -40.33 -9.61
CA LYS A 50 7.82 -40.14 -11.06
C LYS A 50 7.23 -38.75 -11.35
N PRO A 51 7.77 -37.98 -12.30
CA PRO A 51 7.18 -36.70 -12.71
C PRO A 51 5.78 -36.96 -13.30
N THR A 52 4.74 -36.56 -12.58
CA THR A 52 3.36 -36.57 -13.06
C THR A 52 3.23 -35.64 -14.26
N LYS A 53 3.12 -36.26 -15.44
CA LYS A 53 2.80 -35.64 -16.74
C LYS A 53 1.47 -34.88 -16.67
N ASN A 54 1.50 -33.64 -17.16
CA ASN A 54 0.37 -32.89 -17.71
C ASN A 54 -0.72 -32.43 -16.72
N ALA A 55 -0.35 -31.67 -15.70
CA ALA A 55 -1.29 -30.73 -15.11
C ALA A 55 -1.58 -29.63 -16.15
N LYS A 56 -2.83 -29.53 -16.62
CA LYS A 56 -3.33 -28.41 -17.43
C LYS A 56 -2.90 -27.10 -16.74
N PRO A 57 -2.26 -26.14 -17.43
CA PRO A 57 -1.83 -24.90 -16.81
C PRO A 57 -3.02 -24.26 -16.10
N ALA A 58 -2.89 -24.03 -14.78
CA ALA A 58 -3.92 -23.34 -14.03
C ALA A 58 -4.15 -21.98 -14.71
N ALA A 59 -5.42 -21.63 -14.96
CA ALA A 59 -5.73 -20.33 -15.54
C ALA A 59 -5.11 -19.23 -14.66
N PRO A 60 -4.53 -18.18 -15.27
CA PRO A 60 -3.89 -17.12 -14.50
C PRO A 60 -4.92 -16.53 -13.54
N GLN A 61 -4.58 -16.50 -12.26
CA GLN A 61 -5.43 -15.93 -11.23
C GLN A 61 -5.73 -14.48 -11.58
N SER A 62 -7.01 -14.12 -11.55
CA SER A 62 -7.46 -12.74 -11.76
C SER A 62 -7.91 -12.11 -10.45
N THR A 63 -7.81 -10.79 -10.38
CA THR A 63 -8.29 -9.99 -9.25
C THR A 63 -8.92 -8.72 -9.76
N VAL A 64 -10.12 -8.43 -9.30
CA VAL A 64 -10.82 -7.18 -9.58
C VAL A 64 -11.24 -6.57 -8.26
N TYR A 65 -10.83 -5.33 -8.00
CA TYR A 65 -11.31 -4.61 -6.83
C TYR A 65 -11.58 -3.15 -7.14
N LYS A 66 -12.45 -2.56 -6.31
CA LYS A 66 -12.74 -1.13 -6.32
C LYS A 66 -12.63 -0.61 -4.90
N VAL A 67 -11.92 0.49 -4.73
CA VAL A 67 -11.73 1.16 -3.44
C VAL A 67 -12.16 2.63 -3.53
N ARG A 68 -12.67 3.16 -2.42
CA ARG A 68 -12.77 4.61 -2.18
C ARG A 68 -11.62 5.02 -1.28
N LEU A 69 -10.94 6.10 -1.63
CA LEU A 69 -9.82 6.63 -0.86
C LEU A 69 -10.21 7.90 -0.14
N ASN A 70 -9.79 8.02 1.11
CA ASN A 70 -9.85 9.24 1.89
C ASN A 70 -8.44 9.58 2.36
N SER A 71 -8.06 10.85 2.29
CA SER A 71 -6.80 11.38 2.82
C SER A 71 -7.09 12.43 3.90
N SER A 72 -6.04 13.04 4.45
CA SER A 72 -6.18 14.21 5.33
C SER A 72 -6.88 15.40 4.66
N PHE A 73 -6.93 15.43 3.31
CA PHE A 73 -7.59 16.48 2.53
C PHE A 73 -9.04 16.13 2.14
N GLY A 74 -9.58 15.00 2.62
CA GLY A 74 -10.94 14.55 2.32
C GLY A 74 -11.01 13.41 1.30
N ASP A 75 -12.10 13.37 0.54
CA ASP A 75 -12.35 12.33 -0.48
C ASP A 75 -11.32 12.44 -1.62
N ALA A 76 -10.48 11.42 -1.75
CA ALA A 76 -9.45 11.29 -2.77
C ALA A 76 -9.91 10.45 -3.97
N GLY A 77 -11.22 10.22 -4.09
CA GLY A 77 -11.88 9.57 -5.21
C GLY A 77 -11.91 8.04 -5.13
N THR A 78 -12.09 7.40 -6.28
CA THR A 78 -12.14 5.94 -6.39
C THR A 78 -11.02 5.40 -7.26
N ARG A 79 -10.55 4.21 -6.93
CA ARG A 79 -9.60 3.46 -7.74
C ARG A 79 -10.12 2.06 -8.00
N LYS A 80 -9.90 1.54 -9.20
CA LYS A 80 -10.30 0.19 -9.58
C LYS A 80 -9.12 -0.52 -10.24
N LEU A 81 -8.77 -1.71 -9.74
CA LEU A 81 -7.82 -2.60 -10.39
C LEU A 81 -8.58 -3.72 -11.09
N THR A 82 -8.13 -4.06 -12.28
CA THR A 82 -8.44 -5.32 -12.96
C THR A 82 -7.10 -5.95 -13.34
N LEU A 83 -6.78 -7.10 -12.75
CA LEU A 83 -5.50 -7.79 -12.89
C LEU A 83 -5.73 -9.21 -13.44
N GLN A 84 -4.93 -9.62 -14.42
CA GLN A 84 -4.90 -10.99 -14.93
C GLN A 84 -3.45 -11.36 -15.32
N GLY A 85 -2.82 -12.22 -14.50
CA GLY A 85 -1.39 -12.53 -14.67
C GLY A 85 -0.53 -11.25 -14.60
N ASN A 86 0.26 -10.98 -15.64
CA ASN A 86 1.13 -9.79 -15.72
C ASN A 86 0.45 -8.56 -16.35
N LYS A 87 -0.83 -8.67 -16.74
CA LYS A 87 -1.59 -7.57 -17.35
C LYS A 87 -2.49 -6.92 -16.31
N PHE A 88 -2.57 -5.60 -16.32
CA PHE A 88 -3.51 -4.88 -15.47
C PHE A 88 -4.09 -3.64 -16.11
N LEU A 89 -5.29 -3.28 -15.66
CA LEU A 89 -5.95 -2.01 -15.89
C LEU A 89 -6.21 -1.36 -14.52
N TRP A 90 -5.68 -0.17 -14.35
CA TRP A 90 -5.84 0.64 -13.16
C TRP A 90 -6.60 1.92 -13.52
N GLU A 91 -7.83 2.06 -13.02
CA GLU A 91 -8.69 3.21 -13.27
C GLU A 91 -8.72 4.09 -12.03
N VAL A 92 -8.47 5.39 -12.20
CA VAL A 92 -8.46 6.40 -11.14
C VAL A 92 -9.48 7.47 -11.52
N ALA A 93 -10.43 7.72 -10.63
CA ALA A 93 -11.44 8.76 -10.79
C ALA A 93 -11.41 9.68 -9.57
N THR A 94 -10.92 10.91 -9.74
CA THR A 94 -10.73 11.90 -8.67
C THR A 94 -11.14 13.29 -9.16
N ALA A 95 -12.04 14.00 -8.47
CA ALA A 95 -12.32 15.44 -8.67
C ALA A 95 -12.22 15.96 -10.12
N GLY A 96 -12.90 15.30 -11.07
CA GLY A 96 -12.90 15.71 -12.48
C GLY A 96 -11.69 15.28 -13.31
N MET A 97 -10.84 14.38 -12.80
CA MET A 97 -9.78 13.69 -13.53
C MET A 97 -10.07 12.20 -13.59
N ASP A 98 -10.08 11.69 -14.82
CA ASP A 98 -10.19 10.27 -15.12
C ASP A 98 -8.89 9.83 -15.79
N LEU A 99 -8.20 8.90 -15.16
CA LEU A 99 -6.90 8.40 -15.59
C LEU A 99 -6.93 6.89 -15.60
N LYS A 100 -6.41 6.28 -16.66
CA LYS A 100 -6.26 4.83 -16.77
C LYS A 100 -4.80 4.48 -17.00
N LEU A 101 -4.30 3.48 -16.29
CA LEU A 101 -3.03 2.84 -16.58
C LEU A 101 -3.31 1.42 -17.10
N ILE A 102 -2.79 1.10 -18.28
CA ILE A 102 -2.90 -0.24 -18.88
C ILE A 102 -1.51 -0.84 -19.01
N LYS A 103 -1.29 -1.99 -18.39
CA LYS A 103 -0.14 -2.87 -18.65
C LYS A 103 -0.61 -4.05 -19.50
N ASN A 104 -0.01 -4.21 -20.67
CA ASN A 104 -0.17 -5.37 -21.52
C ASN A 104 1.21 -5.88 -21.96
N ASP A 105 1.27 -6.72 -23.00
CA ASP A 105 2.52 -7.30 -23.49
C ASP A 105 3.44 -6.26 -24.15
N ASP A 106 2.88 -5.16 -24.70
CA ASP A 106 3.63 -4.12 -25.41
C ASP A 106 4.28 -3.08 -24.49
N GLY A 107 3.86 -3.03 -23.22
CA GLY A 107 4.39 -2.07 -22.23
C GLY A 107 3.35 -1.61 -21.21
N LEU A 108 3.66 -0.49 -20.57
CA LEU A 108 2.78 0.22 -19.64
C LEU A 108 2.39 1.58 -20.23
N PHE A 109 1.10 1.88 -20.19
CA PHE A 109 0.51 3.02 -20.87
C PHE A 109 -0.37 3.83 -19.92
N MET A 110 -0.25 5.15 -19.95
CA MET A 110 -1.11 6.11 -19.28
C MET A 110 -2.07 6.74 -20.28
N ILE A 111 -3.36 6.68 -19.98
CA ILE A 111 -4.44 7.23 -20.79
C ILE A 111 -5.16 8.26 -19.93
N GLY A 112 -5.14 9.52 -20.38
CA GLY A 112 -5.94 10.60 -19.82
C GLY A 112 -6.94 11.15 -20.84
N ARG A 113 -7.39 12.38 -20.62
CA ARG A 113 -8.33 13.10 -21.51
C ARG A 113 -7.70 13.60 -22.80
N THR A 114 -6.37 13.66 -22.88
CA THR A 114 -5.65 14.12 -24.08
C THR A 114 -5.78 13.10 -25.24
N PRO A 115 -5.52 13.50 -26.49
CA PRO A 115 -5.52 12.60 -27.64
C PRO A 115 -4.28 11.67 -27.69
N TYR A 116 -3.42 11.73 -26.66
CA TYR A 116 -2.18 10.99 -26.58
C TYR A 116 -2.22 9.92 -25.49
N ILE A 117 -1.61 8.78 -25.76
CA ILE A 117 -1.31 7.74 -24.78
C ILE A 117 0.17 7.87 -24.41
N GLY A 118 0.48 8.06 -23.13
CA GLY A 118 1.85 8.07 -22.65
C GLY A 118 2.36 6.65 -22.45
N LYS A 119 3.43 6.22 -23.13
CA LYS A 119 4.11 4.94 -22.89
C LYS A 119 5.23 5.15 -21.88
N TYR A 120 5.16 4.45 -20.74
CA TYR A 120 6.26 4.47 -19.77
C TYR A 120 7.50 3.75 -20.32
N PRO A 121 8.71 4.18 -19.94
CA PRO A 121 9.91 3.41 -20.23
C PRO A 121 9.87 2.05 -19.50
N PRO A 122 10.48 1.00 -20.08
CA PRO A 122 10.61 -0.30 -19.42
C PRO A 122 11.29 -0.19 -18.05
N GLY A 123 10.87 -1.02 -17.09
CA GLY A 123 11.43 -1.02 -15.74
C GLY A 123 10.97 0.14 -14.86
N SER A 124 9.98 0.93 -15.32
CA SER A 124 9.28 1.89 -14.48
C SER A 124 8.71 1.20 -13.23
N LYS A 125 8.81 1.84 -12.07
CA LYS A 125 8.21 1.34 -10.82
C LYS A 125 6.70 1.09 -10.95
N ASN A 126 6.03 1.86 -11.83
CA ASN A 126 4.61 1.75 -12.10
C ASN A 126 4.23 0.47 -12.86
N GLU A 127 5.19 -0.32 -13.34
CA GLU A 127 4.91 -1.66 -13.90
C GLU A 127 4.41 -2.64 -12.83
N SER A 128 4.67 -2.35 -11.55
CA SER A 128 4.06 -3.08 -10.45
C SER A 128 2.77 -2.40 -10.00
N PRO A 129 1.61 -3.11 -10.00
CA PRO A 129 0.37 -2.55 -9.45
C PRO A 129 0.51 -2.20 -7.96
N MET A 130 1.42 -2.86 -7.24
CA MET A 130 1.71 -2.58 -5.83
C MET A 130 2.30 -1.18 -5.61
N ALA A 131 3.02 -0.63 -6.61
CA ALA A 131 3.53 0.74 -6.55
C ALA A 131 2.41 1.78 -6.68
N LEU A 132 1.30 1.43 -7.36
CA LEU A 132 0.15 2.31 -7.55
C LEU A 132 -0.80 2.25 -6.34
N PHE A 133 -0.95 1.07 -5.75
CA PHE A 133 -1.73 0.85 -4.53
C PHE A 133 -1.29 -0.44 -3.84
N PRO A 134 -0.79 -0.38 -2.59
CA PRO A 134 -0.16 -1.52 -1.93
C PRO A 134 -1.18 -2.47 -1.27
N GLY A 135 -2.32 -2.73 -1.90
CA GLY A 135 -3.37 -3.63 -1.40
C GLY A 135 -3.21 -5.09 -1.86
N PRO A 136 -3.98 -6.04 -1.29
CA PRO A 136 -3.98 -7.44 -1.70
C PRO A 136 -4.28 -7.64 -3.19
N ILE A 137 -3.33 -8.24 -3.89
CA ILE A 137 -3.47 -8.81 -5.23
C ILE A 137 -3.57 -10.34 -5.12
N GLY A 138 -4.52 -10.97 -5.80
CA GLY A 138 -4.71 -12.41 -5.73
C GLY A 138 -5.27 -12.90 -4.38
N ASN A 139 -4.94 -14.12 -3.99
CA ASN A 139 -5.47 -14.70 -2.76
C ASN A 139 -4.95 -13.92 -1.54
N VAL A 140 -5.84 -13.42 -0.69
CA VAL A 140 -5.47 -12.57 0.46
C VAL A 140 -4.52 -13.28 1.43
N LYS A 141 -4.70 -14.58 1.69
CA LYS A 141 -3.82 -15.33 2.60
C LYS A 141 -2.41 -15.48 2.02
N GLU A 142 -2.32 -15.77 0.74
CA GLU A 142 -1.03 -15.86 0.03
C GLU A 142 -0.34 -14.49 -0.02
N PHE A 143 -1.11 -13.43 -0.28
CA PHE A 143 -0.63 -12.06 -0.25
C PHE A 143 -0.03 -11.67 1.11
N LEU A 144 -0.74 -11.96 2.20
CA LEU A 144 -0.28 -11.69 3.56
C LEU A 144 1.02 -12.45 3.86
N LYS A 145 1.11 -13.72 3.45
CA LYS A 145 2.33 -14.53 3.60
C LYS A 145 3.49 -13.94 2.79
N ALA A 146 3.27 -13.56 1.53
CA ALA A 146 4.30 -13.00 0.65
C ALA A 146 4.86 -11.65 1.14
N ASN A 147 4.04 -10.90 1.87
CA ASN A 147 4.42 -9.62 2.48
C ASN A 147 4.85 -9.74 3.95
N SER A 148 4.99 -10.97 4.47
CA SER A 148 5.36 -11.23 5.87
C SER A 148 4.48 -10.47 6.86
N ALA A 149 3.16 -10.43 6.60
CA ALA A 149 2.23 -9.67 7.41
C ALA A 149 2.12 -10.24 8.84
N LYS A 150 2.11 -9.33 9.82
CA LYS A 150 1.91 -9.63 11.23
C LYS A 150 0.43 -9.54 11.57
N SER A 151 -0.14 -10.58 12.17
CA SER A 151 -1.49 -10.51 12.73
C SER A 151 -1.48 -9.65 14.01
N LEU A 152 -2.43 -8.71 14.09
CA LEU A 152 -2.68 -7.87 15.26
C LEU A 152 -3.88 -8.37 16.07
N GLY A 153 -4.50 -9.48 15.67
CA GLY A 153 -5.70 -10.03 16.28
C GLY A 153 -6.98 -9.44 15.72
N LYS A 154 -8.02 -9.38 16.56
CA LYS A 154 -9.35 -8.89 16.18
C LYS A 154 -9.56 -7.49 16.71
N ALA A 155 -10.19 -6.63 15.91
CA ALA A 155 -10.63 -5.32 16.34
C ALA A 155 -11.96 -4.95 15.68
N THR A 156 -12.59 -3.88 16.17
CA THR A 156 -13.90 -3.43 15.68
C THR A 156 -13.74 -2.28 14.70
N LEU A 157 -14.28 -2.44 13.50
CA LEU A 157 -14.40 -1.40 12.47
C LEU A 157 -15.89 -1.22 12.12
N ASN A 158 -16.42 -0.01 12.29
CA ASN A 158 -17.84 0.30 12.01
C ASN A 158 -18.82 -0.68 12.69
N LYS A 159 -18.58 -0.98 13.98
CA LYS A 159 -19.36 -1.94 14.79
C LYS A 159 -19.29 -3.40 14.31
N LYS A 160 -18.39 -3.74 13.38
CA LYS A 160 -18.12 -5.12 12.92
C LYS A 160 -16.77 -5.59 13.41
N SER A 161 -16.69 -6.84 13.86
CA SER A 161 -15.41 -7.47 14.21
C SER A 161 -14.66 -7.87 12.93
N CYS A 162 -13.38 -7.51 12.86
CA CYS A 162 -12.50 -7.73 11.73
C CYS A 162 -11.16 -8.30 12.20
N ASP A 163 -10.55 -9.16 11.38
CA ASP A 163 -9.17 -9.61 11.57
C ASP A 163 -8.22 -8.54 11.02
N VAL A 164 -7.18 -8.20 11.77
CA VAL A 164 -6.30 -7.07 11.44
C VAL A 164 -4.87 -7.55 11.23
N TYR A 165 -4.28 -7.10 10.13
CA TYR A 165 -2.92 -7.45 9.74
C TYR A 165 -2.11 -6.18 9.44
N GLU A 166 -0.84 -6.20 9.79
CA GLU A 166 0.12 -5.13 9.47
C GLU A 166 1.24 -5.67 8.60
N TYR A 167 1.64 -4.94 7.56
CA TYR A 167 2.79 -5.25 6.73
C TYR A 167 3.45 -3.98 6.20
N LYS A 168 4.66 -4.13 5.67
CA LYS A 168 5.37 -3.06 4.96
C LYS A 168 5.54 -3.45 3.50
N GLU A 169 5.02 -2.64 2.59
CA GLU A 169 5.13 -2.93 1.16
C GLU A 169 6.56 -2.64 0.67
N LYS A 170 7.11 -3.55 -0.14
CA LYS A 170 8.54 -3.59 -0.49
C LYS A 170 8.95 -2.51 -1.50
N VAL A 171 8.09 -2.17 -2.45
CA VAL A 171 8.40 -1.25 -3.56
C VAL A 171 8.27 0.21 -3.14
N SER A 172 7.18 0.55 -2.47
CA SER A 172 6.80 1.89 -2.04
C SER A 172 7.28 2.21 -0.63
N GLY A 173 7.52 1.19 0.20
CA GLY A 173 7.96 1.35 1.60
C GLY A 173 6.84 1.71 2.58
N TRP A 174 5.59 1.77 2.12
CA TRP A 174 4.43 2.16 2.94
C TRP A 174 4.16 1.13 4.03
N LYS A 175 3.84 1.62 5.23
CA LYS A 175 3.29 0.78 6.29
C LYS A 175 1.78 0.65 6.07
N CYS A 176 1.30 -0.58 6.06
CA CYS A 176 -0.05 -0.92 5.68
C CYS A 176 -0.73 -1.68 6.81
N LYS A 177 -1.96 -1.29 7.14
CA LYS A 177 -2.83 -2.01 8.08
C LYS A 177 -4.11 -2.44 7.37
N LEU A 178 -4.26 -3.74 7.17
CA LEU A 178 -5.34 -4.35 6.41
C LEU A 178 -6.36 -4.98 7.37
N TRP A 179 -7.62 -4.64 7.16
CA TRP A 179 -8.78 -5.14 7.89
C TRP A 179 -9.53 -6.13 6.99
N LEU A 180 -9.73 -7.34 7.48
CA LEU A 180 -10.43 -8.42 6.78
C LEU A 180 -11.74 -8.76 7.47
N ASP A 181 -12.76 -9.11 6.68
CA ASP A 181 -13.95 -9.76 7.20
C ASP A 181 -13.57 -11.18 7.68
N PRO A 182 -13.87 -11.57 8.93
CA PRO A 182 -13.42 -12.83 9.49
C PRO A 182 -14.15 -14.05 8.88
N LYS A 183 -15.30 -13.84 8.24
CA LYS A 183 -16.07 -14.92 7.60
C LYS A 183 -15.60 -15.16 6.17
N THR A 184 -15.45 -14.09 5.38
CA THR A 184 -15.11 -14.21 3.95
C THR A 184 -13.61 -14.10 3.68
N SER A 185 -12.82 -13.63 4.65
CA SER A 185 -11.42 -13.22 4.47
C SER A 185 -11.22 -12.13 3.40
N GLU A 186 -12.29 -11.42 3.02
CA GLU A 186 -12.22 -10.34 2.05
C GLU A 186 -11.74 -9.04 2.70
N PRO A 187 -11.00 -8.19 1.96
CA PRO A 187 -10.54 -6.92 2.49
C PRO A 187 -11.71 -5.93 2.63
N VAL A 188 -11.78 -5.28 3.79
CA VAL A 188 -12.78 -4.27 4.12
C VAL A 188 -12.17 -2.87 4.08
N GLN A 189 -11.00 -2.70 4.69
CA GLN A 189 -10.30 -1.43 4.77
C GLN A 189 -8.79 -1.64 4.76
N LEU A 190 -8.06 -0.70 4.15
CA LEU A 190 -6.61 -0.62 4.19
C LEU A 190 -6.21 0.79 4.62
N GLU A 191 -5.50 0.88 5.74
CA GLU A 191 -4.85 2.12 6.18
C GLU A 191 -3.42 2.14 5.66
N LEU A 192 -3.04 3.28 5.10
CA LEU A 192 -1.78 3.52 4.43
C LEU A 192 -1.06 4.62 5.19
N SER A 193 0.13 4.32 5.71
CA SER A 193 0.97 5.28 6.42
C SER A 193 2.27 5.53 5.66
N GLY A 194 2.43 6.76 5.17
CA GLY A 194 3.61 7.22 4.45
C GLY A 194 4.69 7.82 5.37
N PRO A 195 5.76 8.39 4.79
CA PRO A 195 6.81 9.07 5.54
C PRO A 195 6.30 10.30 6.30
N ASN A 196 5.35 11.05 5.71
CA ASN A 196 4.73 12.20 6.33
C ASN A 196 3.26 11.91 6.67
N LYS A 197 2.73 12.55 7.72
CA LYS A 197 1.31 12.41 8.09
C LYS A 197 0.35 12.82 6.97
N ALA A 198 0.74 13.78 6.13
CA ALA A 198 -0.04 14.22 4.97
C ALA A 198 -0.15 13.14 3.88
N ASP A 199 0.74 12.15 3.89
CA ASP A 199 0.72 11.02 2.96
C ASP A 199 -0.23 9.91 3.44
N ASN A 200 -0.77 10.01 4.66
CA ASN A 200 -1.65 8.98 5.19
C ASN A 200 -2.96 8.96 4.42
N ALA A 201 -3.43 7.75 4.11
CA ALA A 201 -4.69 7.52 3.42
C ALA A 201 -5.40 6.30 3.99
N THR A 202 -6.72 6.29 3.88
CA THR A 202 -7.56 5.13 4.17
C THR A 202 -8.30 4.74 2.90
N ALA A 203 -8.18 3.48 2.52
CA ALA A 203 -8.89 2.90 1.39
C ALA A 203 -9.96 1.94 1.91
N THR A 204 -11.23 2.24 1.61
CA THR A 204 -12.35 1.35 1.89
C THR A 204 -12.66 0.53 0.65
N TYR A 205 -12.67 -0.79 0.78
CA TYR A 205 -13.03 -1.69 -0.30
C TYR A 205 -14.54 -1.65 -0.54
N LEU A 206 -14.92 -1.35 -1.78
CA LEU A 206 -16.31 -1.37 -2.23
C LEU A 206 -16.67 -2.71 -2.87
N SER A 207 -15.68 -3.39 -3.44
CA SER A 207 -15.81 -4.74 -4.00
C SER A 207 -14.44 -5.40 -4.10
N TYR A 208 -14.37 -6.71 -3.89
CA TYR A 208 -13.17 -7.52 -4.12
C TYR A 208 -13.60 -8.86 -4.73
N LYS A 209 -13.05 -9.22 -5.88
CA LYS A 209 -13.37 -10.46 -6.59
C LYS A 209 -12.12 -11.17 -7.05
N LEU A 210 -12.08 -12.47 -6.81
CA LEU A 210 -11.03 -13.37 -7.30
C LEU A 210 -11.57 -14.23 -8.44
N ASN A 211 -10.70 -14.55 -9.39
CA ASN A 211 -11.03 -15.42 -10.52
C ASN A 211 -12.21 -14.93 -11.38
N GLU A 212 -12.46 -13.61 -11.39
CA GLU A 212 -13.42 -12.99 -12.31
C GLU A 212 -12.97 -13.25 -13.75
N LYS A 213 -13.91 -13.64 -14.62
CA LYS A 213 -13.65 -13.80 -16.04
C LYS A 213 -13.45 -12.43 -16.69
N ILE A 214 -12.19 -12.09 -17.00
CA ILE A 214 -11.83 -10.83 -17.64
C ILE A 214 -11.76 -11.04 -19.16
N PRO A 215 -12.49 -10.25 -19.98
CA PRO A 215 -12.36 -10.28 -21.43
C PRO A 215 -10.93 -9.93 -21.87
N ALA A 216 -10.41 -10.59 -22.91
CA ALA A 216 -9.05 -10.32 -23.40
C ALA A 216 -8.86 -8.86 -23.83
N THR A 217 -9.92 -8.24 -24.36
CA THR A 217 -9.95 -6.84 -24.83
C THR A 217 -9.87 -5.80 -23.72
N THR A 218 -9.94 -6.20 -22.44
CA THR A 218 -9.86 -5.29 -21.30
C THR A 218 -8.54 -4.52 -21.24
N PHE A 219 -7.47 -5.09 -21.79
CA PHE A 219 -6.12 -4.52 -21.78
C PHE A 219 -5.70 -3.97 -23.16
N ASP A 220 -6.64 -3.85 -24.10
CA ASP A 220 -6.38 -3.26 -25.41
C ASP A 220 -6.30 -1.73 -25.29
N LEU A 221 -5.42 -1.13 -26.08
CA LEU A 221 -5.31 0.32 -26.17
C LEU A 221 -6.40 0.88 -27.11
N PRO A 222 -6.93 2.09 -26.81
CA PRO A 222 -7.85 2.76 -27.72
C PRO A 222 -7.14 3.08 -29.04
N LYS A 223 -7.75 2.67 -30.16
CA LYS A 223 -7.15 2.75 -31.51
C LYS A 223 -7.13 4.16 -32.09
N ASP A 224 -7.93 5.07 -31.53
CA ASP A 224 -8.10 6.46 -31.96
C ASP A 224 -7.03 7.41 -31.37
N LYS A 225 -6.17 6.94 -30.47
CA LYS A 225 -5.18 7.77 -29.79
C LYS A 225 -3.75 7.48 -30.25
N LYS A 226 -2.93 8.53 -30.29
CA LYS A 226 -1.51 8.43 -30.68
C LYS A 226 -0.64 8.09 -29.47
N ILE A 227 0.19 7.05 -29.58
CA ILE A 227 1.15 6.68 -28.53
C ILE A 227 2.37 7.62 -28.59
N ARG A 228 2.79 8.14 -27.44
CA ARG A 228 4.02 8.94 -27.26
C ARG A 228 4.83 8.40 -26.09
N PRO A 229 6.16 8.38 -26.17
CA PRO A 229 6.99 8.04 -25.01
C PRO A 229 6.76 9.08 -23.90
N MET A 230 6.65 8.61 -22.66
CA MET A 230 6.75 9.48 -21.50
C MET A 230 8.21 9.89 -21.31
N PRO A 231 8.48 11.14 -20.88
CA PRO A 231 9.83 11.56 -20.55
C PRO A 231 10.43 10.62 -19.51
N GLU A 232 11.69 10.23 -19.72
CA GLU A 232 12.43 9.53 -18.68
C GLU A 232 12.54 10.45 -17.45
N PRO A 233 12.43 9.91 -16.23
CA PRO A 233 12.77 10.67 -15.04
C PRO A 233 14.21 11.13 -15.22
N LYS A 234 14.43 12.46 -15.33
CA LYS A 234 15.79 13.00 -15.30
C LYS A 234 16.42 12.44 -14.03
N ALA A 235 17.47 11.64 -14.16
CA ALA A 235 18.27 11.21 -13.02
C ALA A 235 18.65 12.49 -12.30
N GLY A 236 18.00 12.76 -11.17
CA GLY A 236 18.28 13.96 -10.41
C GLY A 236 19.77 13.92 -10.14
N LYS A 237 20.52 14.90 -10.66
CA LYS A 237 21.91 15.10 -10.24
C LYS A 237 21.84 15.07 -8.73
N ALA A 238 22.45 14.05 -8.11
CA ALA A 238 22.52 13.97 -6.67
C ALA A 238 23.05 15.33 -6.21
N THR A 239 22.19 16.15 -5.61
CA THR A 239 22.63 17.40 -5.03
C THR A 239 23.60 16.96 -3.96
N ASP A 240 24.89 17.16 -4.22
CA ASP A 240 25.95 16.97 -3.24
C ASP A 240 25.47 17.70 -1.99
N LYS A 241 25.02 16.91 -1.00
CA LYS A 241 24.67 17.42 0.31
C LYS A 241 25.97 17.98 0.85
N LYS A 242 26.18 19.28 0.65
CA LYS A 242 27.25 20.05 1.25
C LYS A 242 27.17 19.73 2.74
N ALA A 243 28.19 19.03 3.23
CA ALA A 243 28.25 18.57 4.61
C ALA A 243 27.95 19.77 5.54
N PRO A 244 27.14 19.58 6.59
CA PRO A 244 26.87 20.66 7.54
C PRO A 244 28.21 21.18 8.07
N LYS A 245 28.49 22.45 7.78
CA LYS A 245 29.67 23.16 8.28
C LYS A 245 29.55 23.16 9.80
N LYS A 246 30.48 22.49 10.49
CA LYS A 246 30.57 22.52 11.96
C LYS A 246 30.57 23.99 12.40
N GLU A 247 29.56 24.36 13.16
CA GLU A 247 29.48 25.65 13.83
C GLU A 247 30.41 25.59 15.03
N GLU A 248 31.52 26.31 14.94
CA GLU A 248 32.52 26.43 15.99
C GLU A 248 31.98 27.41 17.03
N LYS A 249 31.74 26.93 18.26
CA LYS A 249 31.28 27.79 19.36
C LYS A 249 32.39 28.77 19.76
N PRO A 250 32.13 30.08 19.88
CA PRO A 250 33.07 31.01 20.49
C PRO A 250 33.21 30.72 21.99
N LYS A 251 34.45 30.83 22.48
CA LYS A 251 34.82 30.72 23.90
C LYS A 251 34.43 31.97 24.68
#